data_AF-A0A7W2CGB9-F1
#
_entry.id   AF-A0A7W2CGB9-F1
#
_cell.length_a   1.000
_cell.length_b   1.000
_cell.length_c   1.000
_cell.angle_alpha   90.00
_cell.angle_beta   90.00
_cell.angle_gamma   90.00
#
_symmetry.space_group_name_H-M   'P 1'
#
loop_
_entity.id
_entity.type
_entity.pdbx_description
1 polymer ?
#
loop_
_entity_poly.entity_id
_entity_poly.type
_entity_poly.pdbx_seq_one_letter_code
_entity_poly.pdbx_strand_id
1 'polypeptide(L)'
;CGRRAECIDHVYPRSKGGPHEWENVVACCRPCNAAKGDSLPENSKFKLKAVPYAPEPVALAAALRQGIPTEWDAYILNPLPLSA
;
A
#
# COMPACT_ATOMS: atom_id res chain seq x y z
N CYS A 1 10.13 3.74 7.35
CA CYS A 1 11.53 4.24 7.35
C CYS A 1 11.80 5.37 6.34
N GLY A 2 10.85 5.73 5.45
CA GLY A 2 11.05 6.80 4.46
C GLY A 2 11.75 6.35 3.15
N ARG A 3 12.21 5.09 3.07
CA ARG A 3 12.68 4.51 1.82
C ARG A 3 11.51 4.22 0.86
N ARG A 4 11.84 4.06 -0.42
CA ARG A 4 10.90 3.63 -1.46
C ARG A 4 10.19 2.34 -1.03
N ALA A 5 8.89 2.30 -1.23
CA ALA A 5 8.09 1.11 -0.97
C ALA A 5 8.26 0.10 -2.09
N GLU A 6 8.29 -1.16 -1.72
CA GLU A 6 8.46 -2.32 -2.60
C GLU A 6 7.45 -3.43 -2.27
N CYS A 7 6.75 -3.30 -1.14
CA CYS A 7 5.78 -4.24 -0.64
C CYS A 7 4.58 -3.48 -0.08
N ILE A 8 3.44 -4.15 -0.13
CA ILE A 8 2.29 -3.84 0.72
C ILE A 8 2.44 -4.69 1.98
N ASP A 9 2.45 -4.05 3.14
CA ASP A 9 2.52 -4.72 4.44
C ASP A 9 1.18 -4.57 5.17
N HIS A 10 0.73 -5.63 5.81
CA HIS A 10 -0.49 -5.61 6.62
C HIS A 10 -0.17 -5.21 8.05
N VAL A 11 -0.78 -4.14 8.55
CA VAL A 11 -0.61 -3.63 9.92
C VAL A 11 -0.93 -4.74 10.91
N TYR A 12 -2.13 -5.30 10.81
CA TYR A 12 -2.50 -6.56 11.43
C TYR A 12 -2.17 -7.71 10.45
N PRO A 13 -1.26 -8.63 10.78
CA PRO A 13 -0.77 -9.67 9.87
C PRO A 13 -1.88 -10.58 9.33
N ARG A 14 -1.80 -10.90 8.04
CA ARG A 14 -2.71 -11.86 7.39
C ARG A 14 -2.73 -13.24 8.05
N SER A 15 -1.57 -13.73 8.49
CA SER A 15 -1.46 -15.02 9.20
C SER A 15 -2.23 -15.06 10.52
N LYS A 16 -2.64 -13.90 11.05
CA LYS A 16 -3.40 -13.74 12.29
C LYS A 16 -4.85 -13.30 12.05
N GLY A 17 -5.29 -13.23 10.79
CA GLY A 17 -6.65 -12.83 10.42
C GLY A 17 -6.82 -11.36 10.02
N GLY A 18 -5.73 -10.62 9.80
CA GLY A 18 -5.83 -9.23 9.33
C GLY A 18 -6.43 -9.12 7.92
N PRO A 19 -7.42 -8.24 7.68
CA PRO A 19 -8.08 -8.10 6.40
C PRO A 19 -7.18 -7.40 5.37
N HIS A 20 -7.44 -7.59 4.07
CA HIS A 20 -6.76 -6.84 3.01
C HIS A 20 -7.60 -5.64 2.58
N GLU A 21 -7.60 -4.62 3.42
CA GLU A 21 -8.39 -3.39 3.29
C GLU A 21 -7.48 -2.17 3.53
N TRP A 22 -7.89 -1.00 3.04
CA TRP A 22 -7.09 0.22 3.10
C TRP A 22 -6.62 0.56 4.52
N GLU A 23 -7.49 0.34 5.50
CA GLU A 23 -7.27 0.58 6.93
C GLU A 23 -6.32 -0.43 7.59
N ASN A 24 -5.91 -1.47 6.86
CA ASN A 24 -4.97 -2.48 7.35
C ASN A 24 -3.72 -2.62 6.48
N VAL A 25 -3.56 -1.86 5.40
CA VAL A 25 -2.40 -1.99 4.51
C VAL A 25 -1.60 -0.71 4.41
N VAL A 26 -0.27 -0.86 4.39
CA VAL A 26 0.68 0.26 4.26
C VAL A 26 1.77 -0.06 3.26
N ALA A 27 2.28 0.99 2.62
CA ALA A 27 3.44 0.90 1.76
C ALA A 27 4.72 0.70 2.60
N CYS A 28 5.49 -0.36 2.32
CA CYS A 28 6.68 -0.72 3.09
C CYS A 28 7.85 -1.13 2.19
N CYS A 29 9.08 -0.93 2.65
CA CYS A 29 10.27 -1.47 1.97
C CYS A 29 10.53 -2.92 2.40
N ARG A 30 11.20 -3.72 1.56
CA ARG A 30 11.44 -5.14 1.83
C ARG A 30 12.12 -5.42 3.19
N PRO A 31 13.19 -4.68 3.60
CA PRO A 31 13.85 -4.96 4.87
C PRO A 31 12.97 -4.68 6.09
N CYS A 32 12.16 -3.61 6.06
CA CYS A 32 11.26 -3.30 7.17
C CYS A 32 10.10 -4.30 7.24
N ASN A 33 9.55 -4.69 6.08
CA ASN A 33 8.49 -5.70 6.00
C ASN A 33 8.98 -7.05 6.59
N ALA A 34 10.16 -7.51 6.17
CA ALA A 34 10.77 -8.74 6.70
C ALA A 34 11.06 -8.64 8.21
N ALA A 35 11.56 -7.49 8.68
CA ALA A 35 11.86 -7.28 10.09
C ALA A 35 10.60 -7.20 10.97
N LYS A 36 9.47 -6.72 10.45
CA LYS A 36 8.18 -6.74 11.15
C LYS A 36 7.62 -8.16 11.24
N GLY A 37 7.72 -8.91 10.14
CA GLY A 37 7.16 -10.25 10.03
C GLY A 37 5.66 -10.27 10.34
N ASP A 38 5.24 -11.20 11.19
CA ASP A 38 3.87 -11.35 11.66
C ASP A 38 3.64 -10.71 13.05
N SER A 39 4.45 -9.73 13.44
CA SER A 39 4.25 -9.03 14.71
C SER A 39 2.92 -8.28 14.69
N LEU A 40 2.13 -8.45 15.76
CA LEU A 40 0.92 -7.65 15.99
C LEU A 40 1.30 -6.19 16.24
N PRO A 41 0.43 -5.21 15.93
CA PRO A 41 0.70 -3.80 16.14
C PRO A 41 1.17 -3.46 17.56
N GLU A 42 0.57 -4.10 18.57
CA GLU A 42 0.86 -3.87 20.00
C GLU A 42 2.26 -4.38 20.40
N ASN A 43 2.77 -5.39 19.68
CA ASN A 43 4.06 -6.03 19.93
C ASN A 43 5.14 -5.61 18.92
N SER A 44 4.80 -4.74 17.97
CA SER A 44 5.69 -4.32 16.90
C SER A 44 6.62 -3.20 17.37
N LYS A 45 7.89 -3.28 16.96
CA LYS A 45 8.86 -2.18 17.13
C LYS A 45 8.63 -1.02 16.14
N PHE A 46 7.77 -1.24 15.15
CA PHE A 46 7.42 -0.23 14.15
C PHE A 46 6.17 0.53 14.58
N LYS A 47 6.22 1.86 14.45
CA LYS A 47 5.08 2.73 14.68
C LYS A 47 4.59 3.31 13.36
N LEU A 48 3.27 3.33 13.19
CA LEU A 48 2.64 4.00 12.07
C LEU A 48 2.83 5.52 12.18
N LYS A 49 3.10 6.16 11.03
CA LYS A 49 3.19 7.63 10.96
C LYS A 49 1.81 8.28 10.92
N ALA A 50 0.83 7.59 10.35
CA ALA A 50 -0.56 7.97 10.25
C ALA A 50 -1.41 6.70 10.29
N VAL A 51 -2.66 6.82 10.72
CA VAL A 51 -3.65 5.75 10.57
C VAL A 51 -3.87 5.55 9.07
N PRO A 52 -3.79 4.32 8.54
CA PRO A 52 -4.05 4.05 7.13
C PRO A 52 -5.55 4.17 6.83
N TYR A 53 -5.88 4.65 5.63
CA TYR A 53 -7.24 4.89 5.15
C TYR A 53 -7.25 4.91 3.63
N ALA A 54 -8.42 4.78 3.02
CA ALA A 54 -8.57 4.84 1.57
C ALA A 54 -8.17 6.23 1.03
N PRO A 55 -7.42 6.31 -0.09
CA PRO A 55 -7.03 7.60 -0.65
C PRO A 55 -8.24 8.36 -1.16
N GLU A 56 -8.26 9.67 -0.91
CA GLU A 56 -9.26 10.57 -1.49
C GLU A 56 -9.17 10.61 -3.03
N PRO A 57 -10.29 10.79 -3.76
CA PRO A 57 -10.30 10.82 -5.22
C PRO A 57 -9.28 11.81 -5.83
N VAL A 58 -9.06 12.96 -5.18
CA VAL A 58 -8.07 13.95 -5.63
C VAL A 58 -6.63 13.43 -5.54
N ALA A 59 -6.31 12.64 -4.52
CA ALA A 59 -4.99 12.03 -4.36
C ALA A 59 -4.77 10.95 -5.42
N LEU A 60 -5.80 10.17 -5.74
CA LEU A 60 -5.77 9.19 -6.82
C LEU A 60 -5.55 9.87 -8.18
N ALA A 61 -6.33 10.91 -8.50
CA ALA A 61 -6.16 11.67 -9.74
C ALA A 61 -4.75 12.28 -9.86
N ALA A 62 -4.19 12.76 -8.75
CA ALA A 62 -2.82 13.26 -8.71
C ALA A 62 -1.77 12.19 -8.97
N ALA A 63 -1.97 10.98 -8.43
CA ALA A 63 -1.08 9.85 -8.67
C ALA A 63 -1.13 9.40 -10.14
N LEU A 64 -2.32 9.31 -10.74
CA LEU A 64 -2.50 8.90 -12.14
C LEU A 64 -1.85 9.85 -13.14
N ARG A 65 -1.72 11.14 -12.82
CA ARG A 65 -1.00 12.12 -13.66
C ARG A 65 0.48 11.80 -13.84
N GLN A 66 1.08 11.00 -12.95
CA GLN A 66 2.48 10.55 -13.10
C GLN A 66 2.62 9.45 -14.17
N GLY A 67 1.52 9.03 -14.78
CA GLY A 67 1.48 7.91 -15.71
C GLY A 67 1.37 6.58 -14.98
N ILE A 68 0.74 5.62 -15.64
CA ILE A 68 0.72 4.23 -15.19
C ILE A 68 1.89 3.52 -15.90
N PRO A 69 2.73 2.76 -15.19
CA PRO A 69 3.80 2.01 -15.82
C PRO A 69 3.23 1.01 -16.84
N THR A 70 3.80 0.97 -18.05
CA THR A 70 3.26 0.18 -19.19
C THR A 70 3.17 -1.32 -18.90
N GLU A 71 4.00 -1.84 -17.98
CA GLU A 71 3.91 -3.24 -17.56
C GLU A 71 2.58 -3.60 -16.86
N TRP A 72 1.79 -2.59 -16.46
CA TRP A 72 0.47 -2.77 -15.87
C TRP A 72 -0.65 -2.89 -16.92
N ASP A 73 -0.37 -2.62 -18.20
CA ASP A 73 -1.38 -2.63 -19.27
C ASP A 73 -2.09 -3.99 -19.38
N ALA A 74 -1.39 -5.09 -19.08
CA ALA A 74 -1.96 -6.44 -19.08
C ALA A 74 -2.98 -6.69 -17.94
N TYR A 75 -2.94 -5.89 -16.87
CA TYR A 75 -3.76 -6.07 -15.67
C TYR A 75 -4.89 -5.05 -15.55
N ILE A 76 -4.78 -3.91 -16.22
CA ILE A 76 -5.80 -2.87 -16.23
C ILE A 76 -6.71 -3.11 -17.42
N LEU A 77 -7.72 -3.96 -17.21
CA LEU A 77 -8.75 -4.21 -18.21
C LEU A 77 -9.59 -2.93 -18.37
N ASN A 78 -9.56 -2.38 -19.58
CA ASN A 78 -10.30 -1.17 -19.97
C ASN A 78 -9.82 0.07 -19.19
N PRO A 79 -8.64 0.65 -19.55
CA PRO A 79 -8.32 1.99 -19.10
C PRO A 79 -9.48 2.87 -19.59
N LEU A 80 -10.34 3.34 -18.68
CA LEU A 80 -11.27 4.41 -19.00
C LEU A 80 -10.44 5.44 -19.76
N PRO A 81 -10.84 5.84 -20.98
CA PRO A 81 -10.05 6.77 -21.74
C PRO A 81 -9.97 8.04 -20.89
N LEU A 82 -8.82 8.24 -20.24
CA LEU A 82 -8.44 9.49 -19.59
C LEU A 82 -8.02 10.48 -20.70
N SER A 83 -8.77 10.50 -21.81
CA SER A 83 -8.73 11.55 -22.80
C SER A 83 -9.70 12.62 -22.34
N ALA A 84 -9.12 13.77 -21.99
CA ALA A 84 -9.80 15.05 -21.84
C ALA A 84 -10.65 15.41 -23.08
#